data_AF-A0A5B8XUC8-F1
#
_entry.id   AF-A0A5B8XUC8-F1
#
_cell.length_a   1.000
_cell.length_b   1.000
_cell.length_c   1.000
_cell.angle_alpha   90.00
_cell.angle_beta   90.00
_cell.angle_gamma   90.00
#
_symmetry.space_group_name_H-M   'P 1'
#
loop_
_entity.id
_entity.type
_entity.pdbx_description
1 polymer ?
#
loop_
_entity_poly.entity_id
_entity_poly.type
_entity_poly.pdbx_seq_one_letter_code
_entity_poly.pdbx_strand_id
1 'polypeptide(L)'
;MRSVIFCSILALALSTGCASCDEDSGIGSNNTAGQDMGTDTGSSASNNGTNAESNNSTTNAENECPAYQDLCGGTCIPTQTDPDNCGGCGVVCGAEEACSGGQCQDSCLPGLEVCDRECVDTQLDNRHCGGCNQACEDGEGCVDNTCVDAVDLDFDAASCTNGGPDIDLSPAQNVPNECAGNLAELTFRWGICSCEDFTTNNELDVDAFDSTLGPYQPGDFGGGVGVNGRYTANNPVSVTGAFWVAGAEGMLVNNGIDVKLQLQSGGNWTVNSTSSVGRDATVKGDIITSSEVNIAGKLITEAASNVPGSVNYASVERRAVNVPEPCTIGCAGQAIDVGGIVAAFEGNNDNAVIGLESNLLLPEGTQASGATRIDLPCGRYYLDGINSNQAATIIAHGKVALFVGGDVVANNPLTLSVMPGAQLDIFVAGNFTTNNEIQLGSQNYPAMTRLYVGGENGFISNNPLTLGGYIYAVPGGMTTNNEAEIYGGIFTQSGDVNNPWRVHFDRAVTRVGDSCDPEPDPDPDPDPELQCGREGDSCQNSACCNPYLCIEGTCQLLDCVPAFGACDTSDECCSGTCSGNNGICVLQ
;
A
#
# COMPACT_ATOMS: atom_id res chain seq x y z
N MET A 1 8.94 -48.23 -14.10
CA MET A 1 9.25 -48.97 -15.35
C MET A 1 9.05 -47.99 -16.50
N ARG A 2 10.11 -47.29 -16.94
CA ARG A 2 10.88 -47.49 -18.20
C ARG A 2 10.00 -47.24 -19.44
N SER A 3 10.31 -46.35 -20.40
CA SER A 3 11.57 -45.77 -20.94
C SER A 3 11.24 -44.42 -21.61
N VAL A 4 12.02 -43.34 -21.54
CA VAL A 4 13.36 -43.04 -22.12
C VAL A 4 13.43 -43.19 -23.65
N ILE A 5 13.55 -42.06 -24.37
CA ILE A 5 14.26 -41.95 -25.65
C ILE A 5 15.20 -40.75 -25.58
N PHE A 6 16.46 -41.03 -25.87
CA PHE A 6 17.63 -40.14 -25.96
C PHE A 6 18.07 -40.10 -27.44
N CYS A 7 18.47 -38.94 -27.98
CA CYS A 7 19.45 -38.80 -29.07
C CYS A 7 19.78 -37.29 -29.25
N SER A 8 20.85 -36.73 -28.67
CA SER A 8 22.27 -36.76 -29.08
C SER A 8 22.65 -35.78 -30.22
N ILE A 9 23.21 -34.63 -29.81
CA ILE A 9 24.48 -33.99 -30.22
C ILE A 9 24.85 -33.97 -31.72
N LEU A 10 25.00 -32.75 -32.27
CA LEU A 10 25.99 -32.45 -33.31
C LEU A 10 26.64 -31.08 -33.06
N ALA A 11 27.94 -31.09 -32.77
CA ALA A 11 28.80 -29.92 -32.70
C ALA A 11 29.46 -29.68 -34.07
N LEU A 12 29.44 -28.44 -34.55
CA LEU A 12 30.37 -27.96 -35.57
C LEU A 12 30.92 -26.60 -35.14
N ALA A 13 32.23 -26.57 -34.89
CA ALA A 13 33.02 -25.36 -34.72
C ALA A 13 33.45 -24.83 -36.08
N LEU A 14 33.36 -23.52 -36.29
CA LEU A 14 34.13 -22.77 -37.28
C LEU A 14 34.50 -21.41 -36.68
N SER A 15 35.80 -21.19 -36.58
CA SER A 15 36.46 -19.94 -36.20
C SER A 15 36.77 -19.09 -37.43
N THR A 16 36.79 -17.77 -37.25
CA THR A 16 37.46 -16.66 -37.98
C THR A 16 36.60 -15.41 -37.71
N GLY A 17 37.07 -14.21 -37.36
CA GLY A 17 38.39 -13.62 -37.13
C GLY A 17 38.18 -12.10 -37.13
N CYS A 18 38.75 -11.42 -36.13
CA CYS A 18 39.14 -9.99 -36.02
C CYS A 18 38.23 -8.87 -36.57
N ALA A 19 37.87 -7.92 -35.71
CA ALA A 19 38.37 -6.54 -35.80
C ALA A 19 38.12 -5.78 -34.48
N SER A 20 39.21 -5.47 -33.79
CA SER A 20 39.32 -4.43 -32.76
C SER A 20 39.28 -3.04 -33.38
N CYS A 21 38.86 -2.02 -32.63
CA CYS A 21 39.38 -0.65 -32.77
C CYS A 21 39.42 -0.01 -31.37
N ASP A 22 40.64 0.31 -30.96
CA ASP A 22 41.05 0.96 -29.73
C ASP A 22 40.68 2.46 -29.66
N GLU A 23 40.78 2.97 -28.43
CA GLU A 23 40.90 4.35 -28.00
C GLU A 23 42.04 5.12 -28.73
N ASP A 24 41.88 6.44 -28.92
CA ASP A 24 42.95 7.39 -28.56
C ASP A 24 42.46 8.86 -28.46
N SER A 25 42.75 9.43 -27.29
CA SER A 25 43.13 10.80 -26.91
C SER A 25 43.16 11.96 -27.93
N GLY A 26 42.61 13.11 -27.52
CA GLY A 26 43.45 14.28 -27.20
C GLY A 26 43.57 15.47 -28.18
N ILE A 27 43.10 16.63 -27.70
CA ILE A 27 43.69 17.99 -27.77
C ILE A 27 43.54 18.83 -29.06
N GLY A 28 43.02 20.07 -28.90
CA GLY A 28 43.33 21.21 -29.80
C GLY A 28 42.42 22.44 -29.67
N SER A 29 42.88 23.46 -28.93
CA SER A 29 42.20 24.74 -28.68
C SER A 29 42.24 25.77 -29.83
N ASN A 30 41.34 26.77 -29.72
CA ASN A 30 41.44 28.22 -30.05
C ASN A 30 40.65 28.83 -31.24
N ASN A 31 39.70 29.70 -30.85
CA ASN A 31 39.41 31.08 -31.31
C ASN A 31 39.44 31.44 -32.81
N THR A 32 38.33 31.99 -33.34
CA THR A 32 38.13 33.44 -33.60
C THR A 32 36.81 33.77 -34.32
N ALA A 33 36.15 34.82 -33.79
CA ALA A 33 35.28 35.87 -34.36
C ALA A 33 34.69 35.82 -35.79
N GLY A 34 33.42 36.27 -35.89
CA GLY A 34 32.77 36.84 -37.09
C GLY A 34 31.24 36.82 -37.00
N GLN A 35 30.60 37.81 -36.36
CA GLN A 35 29.81 38.90 -37.00
C GLN A 35 28.68 38.45 -37.96
N ASP A 36 27.41 38.72 -37.61
CA ASP A 36 26.57 39.72 -38.31
C ASP A 36 25.27 40.03 -37.53
N MET A 37 24.74 41.21 -37.82
CA MET A 37 23.79 42.05 -37.09
C MET A 37 22.32 41.74 -37.40
N GLY A 38 21.45 42.08 -36.44
CA GLY A 38 20.01 42.20 -36.62
C GLY A 38 19.42 43.03 -35.50
N THR A 39 19.43 44.35 -35.68
CA THR A 39 18.93 45.39 -34.78
C THR A 39 17.42 45.52 -34.84
N ASP A 40 16.75 45.75 -33.70
CA ASP A 40 15.84 46.89 -33.64
C ASP A 40 15.75 47.52 -32.23
N THR A 41 15.84 48.84 -32.28
CA THR A 41 15.80 49.86 -31.21
C THR A 41 14.40 49.97 -30.59
N GLY A 42 14.14 50.37 -29.34
CA GLY A 42 14.84 51.21 -28.38
C GLY A 42 13.81 52.23 -27.84
N SER A 43 13.70 52.40 -26.51
CA SER A 43 13.38 53.68 -25.85
C SER A 43 13.41 53.56 -24.32
N SER A 44 14.07 54.54 -23.72
CA SER A 44 14.37 54.70 -22.29
C SER A 44 13.32 55.56 -21.58
N ALA A 45 13.09 55.34 -20.27
CA ALA A 45 13.33 56.30 -19.18
C ALA A 45 12.52 56.02 -17.89
N SER A 46 13.27 55.74 -16.80
CA SER A 46 13.14 56.20 -15.40
C SER A 46 11.76 56.43 -14.75
N ASN A 47 11.46 55.69 -13.67
CA ASN A 47 11.46 56.25 -12.31
C ASN A 47 11.35 55.20 -11.19
N ASN A 48 11.91 55.60 -10.06
CA ASN A 48 12.16 54.93 -8.79
C ASN A 48 10.89 54.69 -7.95
N GLY A 49 10.77 53.54 -7.27
CA GLY A 49 10.03 53.42 -6.01
C GLY A 49 9.02 52.27 -5.87
N THR A 50 9.29 51.46 -4.84
CA THR A 50 8.36 50.75 -3.93
C THR A 50 7.73 49.41 -4.36
N ASN A 51 8.20 48.35 -3.70
CA ASN A 51 7.61 47.05 -3.36
C ASN A 51 6.19 46.77 -3.85
N ALA A 52 6.08 45.86 -4.81
CA ALA A 52 4.96 44.95 -5.02
C ALA A 52 5.45 43.83 -5.96
N GLU A 53 5.76 42.65 -5.42
CA GLU A 53 5.93 41.45 -6.23
C GLU A 53 4.54 40.95 -6.62
N SER A 54 4.19 41.09 -7.90
CA SER A 54 3.12 40.31 -8.53
C SER A 54 3.73 39.46 -9.63
N ASN A 55 3.60 38.14 -9.46
CA ASN A 55 3.40 37.09 -10.45
C ASN A 55 3.96 37.31 -11.86
N ASN A 56 4.95 36.48 -12.21
CA ASN A 56 4.85 35.63 -13.40
C ASN A 56 5.84 34.45 -13.29
N SER A 57 5.40 33.32 -12.74
CA SER A 57 6.04 32.02 -12.96
C SER A 57 5.03 31.12 -13.65
N THR A 58 5.06 31.16 -14.98
CA THR A 58 4.50 30.12 -15.83
C THR A 58 5.63 29.15 -16.17
N THR A 59 5.32 27.84 -16.15
CA THR A 59 6.06 26.65 -16.65
C THR A 59 7.13 26.06 -15.69
N ASN A 60 7.07 24.83 -15.16
CA ASN A 60 6.23 23.64 -15.39
C ASN A 60 6.12 22.82 -14.08
N ALA A 61 4.92 22.69 -13.53
CA ALA A 61 4.55 21.72 -12.47
C ALA A 61 3.60 20.69 -13.08
N GLU A 62 3.98 20.14 -14.23
CA GLU A 62 3.18 19.19 -14.99
C GLU A 62 4.12 18.04 -15.31
N ASN A 63 3.92 16.87 -14.69
CA ASN A 63 3.97 15.59 -15.41
C ASN A 63 3.81 14.31 -14.58
N GLU A 64 3.50 14.35 -13.29
CA GLU A 64 3.16 13.12 -12.54
C GLU A 64 1.69 13.07 -12.19
N CYS A 65 1.11 11.87 -12.31
CA CYS A 65 -0.29 11.62 -12.10
C CYS A 65 -0.51 10.80 -10.84
N PRO A 66 -1.69 10.95 -10.19
CA PRO A 66 -2.02 10.13 -9.05
C PRO A 66 -1.86 8.64 -9.34
N ALA A 67 -1.55 7.87 -8.30
CA ALA A 67 -1.55 6.41 -8.37
C ALA A 67 -2.79 5.88 -9.12
N TYR A 68 -2.58 4.86 -9.97
CA TYR A 68 -3.61 4.31 -10.86
C TYR A 68 -4.06 5.25 -11.99
N GLN A 69 -3.31 6.31 -12.28
CA GLN A 69 -3.51 7.19 -13.44
C GLN A 69 -2.18 7.44 -14.17
N ASP A 70 -2.24 7.56 -15.50
CA ASP A 70 -1.10 7.97 -16.32
C ASP A 70 -1.30 9.37 -16.89
N LEU A 71 -0.19 10.07 -17.10
CA LEU A 71 -0.20 11.36 -17.76
C LEU A 71 -0.37 11.20 -19.29
N CYS A 72 -1.56 11.51 -19.77
CA CYS A 72 -1.92 11.44 -21.18
C CYS A 72 -2.16 12.82 -21.76
N GLY A 73 -1.18 13.33 -22.50
CA GLY A 73 -1.29 14.62 -23.17
C GLY A 73 -1.42 15.80 -22.21
N GLY A 74 -0.81 15.71 -21.02
CA GLY A 74 -0.87 16.73 -19.97
C GLY A 74 -2.10 16.62 -19.06
N THR A 75 -2.84 15.51 -19.11
CA THR A 75 -3.99 15.25 -18.24
C THR A 75 -3.85 13.87 -17.61
N CYS A 76 -4.14 13.75 -16.32
CA CYS A 76 -4.14 12.46 -15.65
C CYS A 76 -5.38 11.67 -16.02
N ILE A 77 -5.14 10.48 -16.56
CA ILE A 77 -6.18 9.58 -17.03
C ILE A 77 -6.07 8.28 -16.25
N PRO A 78 -7.17 7.74 -15.70
CA PRO A 78 -7.17 6.44 -15.03
C PRO A 78 -7.06 5.31 -16.06
N THR A 79 -5.84 5.07 -16.56
CA THR A 79 -5.56 4.06 -17.59
C THR A 79 -5.87 2.64 -17.15
N GLN A 80 -6.15 2.44 -15.87
CA GLN A 80 -6.57 1.17 -15.30
C GLN A 80 -8.04 0.84 -15.56
N THR A 81 -8.87 1.85 -15.84
CA THR A 81 -10.31 1.73 -16.02
C THR A 81 -10.86 2.51 -17.21
N ASP A 82 -10.07 3.38 -17.86
CA ASP A 82 -10.46 4.12 -19.04
C ASP A 82 -10.35 3.25 -20.32
N PRO A 83 -11.48 2.88 -20.95
CA PRO A 83 -11.48 2.06 -22.17
C PRO A 83 -10.89 2.75 -23.41
N ASP A 84 -10.65 4.06 -23.36
CA ASP A 84 -10.00 4.81 -24.44
C ASP A 84 -8.49 5.07 -24.17
N ASN A 85 -7.99 4.68 -23.00
CA ASN A 85 -6.58 4.83 -22.59
C ASN A 85 -6.09 3.63 -21.75
N CYS A 86 -6.49 2.41 -22.09
CA CYS A 86 -6.34 1.26 -21.21
C CYS A 86 -4.91 0.70 -21.16
N GLY A 87 -4.29 0.70 -19.98
CA GLY A 87 -2.89 0.32 -19.78
C GLY A 87 -1.88 1.30 -20.37
N GLY A 88 -2.35 2.45 -20.86
CA GLY A 88 -1.52 3.52 -21.38
C GLY A 88 -2.27 4.46 -22.33
N CYS A 89 -1.73 5.66 -22.48
CA CYS A 89 -2.35 6.72 -23.26
C CYS A 89 -2.63 6.34 -24.72
N GLY A 90 -3.88 6.56 -25.16
CA GLY A 90 -4.33 6.26 -26.52
C GLY A 90 -4.47 4.77 -26.86
N VAL A 91 -4.35 3.88 -25.87
CA VAL A 91 -4.65 2.46 -26.04
C VAL A 91 -6.16 2.26 -25.91
N VAL A 92 -6.85 2.23 -27.05
CA VAL A 92 -8.30 2.12 -27.11
C VAL A 92 -8.73 0.65 -27.16
N CYS A 93 -9.58 0.24 -26.23
CA CYS A 93 -10.21 -1.07 -26.22
C CYS A 93 -11.22 -1.24 -27.36
N GLY A 94 -11.45 -2.49 -27.76
CA GLY A 94 -12.46 -2.86 -28.73
C GLY A 94 -13.86 -2.35 -28.35
N ALA A 95 -14.77 -2.33 -29.32
CA ALA A 95 -16.09 -1.75 -29.16
C ALA A 95 -16.95 -2.41 -28.06
N GLU A 96 -16.62 -3.64 -27.67
CA GLU A 96 -17.32 -4.43 -26.64
C GLU A 96 -16.40 -4.76 -25.44
N GLU A 97 -15.15 -4.32 -25.48
CA GLU A 97 -14.18 -4.54 -24.41
C GLU A 97 -14.20 -3.37 -23.42
N ALA A 98 -14.13 -3.69 -22.13
CA ALA A 98 -13.87 -2.73 -21.08
C ALA A 98 -12.38 -2.68 -20.73
N CYS A 99 -11.95 -1.56 -20.15
CA CYS A 99 -10.66 -1.54 -19.48
C CYS A 99 -10.80 -2.12 -18.07
N SER A 100 -10.10 -3.21 -17.81
CA SER A 100 -10.11 -3.88 -16.51
C SER A 100 -8.68 -4.14 -16.05
N GLY A 101 -8.24 -3.41 -15.02
CA GLY A 101 -6.88 -3.53 -14.48
C GLY A 101 -5.80 -3.21 -15.52
N GLY A 102 -6.03 -2.17 -16.34
CA GLY A 102 -5.08 -1.73 -17.37
C GLY A 102 -5.01 -2.62 -18.60
N GLN A 103 -5.97 -3.53 -18.79
CA GLN A 103 -6.05 -4.38 -19.96
C GLN A 103 -7.44 -4.34 -20.58
N CYS A 104 -7.49 -4.27 -21.91
CA CYS A 104 -8.73 -4.43 -22.66
C CYS A 104 -9.21 -5.87 -22.57
N GLN A 105 -10.40 -6.06 -22.01
CA GLN A 105 -10.97 -7.38 -21.73
C GLN A 105 -12.47 -7.42 -22.05
N ASP A 106 -12.94 -8.60 -22.51
CA ASP A 106 -14.36 -8.89 -22.70
C ASP A 106 -15.13 -9.09 -21.38
N SER A 107 -14.42 -9.10 -20.25
CA SER A 107 -14.95 -9.30 -18.91
C SER A 107 -14.20 -8.45 -17.90
N CYS A 108 -14.89 -8.01 -16.85
CA CYS A 108 -14.28 -7.24 -15.77
C CYS A 108 -13.71 -8.12 -14.65
N LEU A 109 -12.96 -7.49 -13.74
CA LEU A 109 -12.56 -8.08 -12.47
C LEU A 109 -13.77 -8.68 -11.73
N PRO A 110 -13.58 -9.74 -10.91
CA PRO A 110 -14.66 -10.40 -10.19
C PRO A 110 -15.56 -9.41 -9.43
N GLY A 111 -16.88 -9.60 -9.53
CA GLY A 111 -17.87 -8.72 -8.90
C GLY A 111 -18.27 -7.49 -9.74
N LEU A 112 -17.62 -7.25 -10.88
CA LEU A 112 -17.96 -6.16 -11.80
C LEU A 112 -18.57 -6.70 -13.10
N GLU A 113 -19.42 -5.91 -13.73
CA GLU A 113 -20.06 -6.18 -15.02
C GLU A 113 -19.60 -5.16 -16.07
N VAL A 114 -19.45 -5.60 -17.32
CA VAL A 114 -19.16 -4.70 -18.44
C VAL A 114 -20.44 -3.96 -18.83
N CYS A 115 -20.49 -2.66 -18.55
CA CYS A 115 -21.58 -1.77 -18.94
C CYS A 115 -21.04 -0.64 -19.81
N ASP A 116 -21.43 -0.60 -21.09
CA ASP A 116 -21.02 0.44 -22.04
C ASP A 116 -19.50 0.70 -22.11
N ARG A 117 -18.70 -0.38 -22.07
CA ARG A 117 -17.21 -0.41 -22.04
C ARG A 117 -16.59 0.04 -20.71
N GLU A 118 -17.39 0.24 -19.67
CA GLU A 118 -16.92 0.48 -18.30
C GLU A 118 -17.09 -0.78 -17.45
N CYS A 119 -16.19 -0.98 -16.48
CA CYS A 119 -16.36 -2.01 -15.46
C CYS A 119 -17.11 -1.43 -14.26
N VAL A 120 -18.32 -1.93 -14.05
CA VAL A 120 -19.27 -1.36 -13.10
C VAL A 120 -19.63 -2.35 -12.01
N ASP A 121 -19.69 -1.89 -10.77
CA ASP A 121 -20.29 -2.64 -9.67
C ASP A 121 -21.81 -2.41 -9.66
N THR A 122 -22.57 -3.33 -10.23
CA THR A 122 -24.04 -3.24 -10.30
C THR A 122 -24.73 -3.38 -8.95
N GLN A 123 -23.99 -3.71 -7.88
CA GLN A 123 -24.51 -3.77 -6.52
C GLN A 123 -24.45 -2.42 -5.82
N LEU A 124 -23.59 -1.49 -6.29
CA LEU A 124 -23.28 -0.22 -5.63
C LEU A 124 -23.41 1.02 -6.53
N ASP A 125 -23.39 0.88 -7.86
CA ASP A 125 -23.47 2.00 -8.79
C ASP A 125 -24.93 2.46 -9.00
N ASN A 126 -25.20 3.73 -8.66
CA ASN A 126 -26.52 4.34 -8.79
C ASN A 126 -27.02 4.42 -10.24
N ARG A 127 -26.14 4.35 -11.25
CA ARG A 127 -26.50 4.36 -12.68
C ARG A 127 -26.74 2.96 -13.27
N HIS A 128 -26.39 1.90 -12.52
CA HIS A 128 -26.35 0.53 -13.02
C HIS A 128 -26.83 -0.49 -11.99
N CYS A 129 -27.82 -0.12 -11.16
CA CYS A 129 -28.24 -0.90 -10.02
C CYS A 129 -29.00 -2.17 -10.43
N GLY A 130 -28.43 -3.34 -10.11
CA GLY A 130 -28.96 -4.65 -10.48
C GLY A 130 -28.76 -5.03 -11.95
N GLY A 131 -28.05 -4.22 -12.73
CA GLY A 131 -27.63 -4.51 -14.09
C GLY A 131 -27.33 -3.25 -14.92
N CYS A 132 -26.71 -3.43 -16.08
CA CYS A 132 -26.37 -2.30 -16.94
C CYS A 132 -27.58 -1.46 -17.35
N ASN A 133 -27.40 -0.13 -17.32
CA ASN A 133 -28.41 0.88 -17.66
C ASN A 133 -29.68 0.83 -16.79
N GLN A 134 -29.57 0.36 -15.54
CA GLN A 134 -30.65 0.37 -14.54
C GLN A 134 -30.39 1.43 -13.47
N ALA A 135 -30.50 2.70 -13.86
CA ALA A 135 -30.30 3.81 -12.92
C ALA A 135 -31.42 3.91 -11.89
N CYS A 136 -31.06 4.24 -10.64
CA CYS A 136 -32.01 4.60 -9.60
C CYS A 136 -32.65 5.97 -9.86
N GLU A 137 -33.83 6.22 -9.28
CA GLU A 137 -34.50 7.51 -9.41
C GLU A 137 -33.78 8.60 -8.61
N ASP A 138 -34.09 9.87 -8.90
CA ASP A 138 -33.52 11.00 -8.17
C ASP A 138 -33.82 10.86 -6.66
N GLY A 139 -32.77 10.93 -5.83
CA GLY A 139 -32.87 10.74 -4.37
C GLY A 139 -32.74 9.28 -3.89
N GLU A 140 -32.53 8.34 -4.80
CA GLU A 140 -32.23 6.95 -4.50
C GLU A 140 -30.76 6.61 -4.79
N GLY A 141 -30.28 5.53 -4.21
CA GLY A 141 -29.01 4.90 -4.59
C GLY A 141 -29.02 3.39 -4.42
N CYS A 142 -28.01 2.73 -4.98
CA CYS A 142 -27.99 1.28 -5.12
C CYS A 142 -27.48 0.57 -3.87
N VAL A 143 -28.25 -0.33 -3.28
CA VAL A 143 -27.75 -1.19 -2.19
C VAL A 143 -28.12 -2.62 -2.52
N ASP A 144 -27.11 -3.47 -2.71
CA ASP A 144 -27.29 -4.89 -3.03
C ASP A 144 -28.29 -5.09 -4.18
N ASN A 145 -27.97 -4.51 -5.33
CA ASN A 145 -28.76 -4.60 -6.58
C ASN A 145 -30.16 -3.96 -6.51
N THR A 146 -30.47 -3.21 -5.45
CA THR A 146 -31.79 -2.61 -5.24
C THR A 146 -31.66 -1.11 -4.99
N CYS A 147 -32.45 -0.30 -5.70
CA CYS A 147 -32.56 1.12 -5.42
C CYS A 147 -33.29 1.34 -4.08
N VAL A 148 -32.67 2.11 -3.20
CA VAL A 148 -33.18 2.50 -1.89
C VAL A 148 -33.04 4.01 -1.71
N ASP A 149 -33.84 4.60 -0.81
CA ASP A 149 -33.71 6.02 -0.47
C ASP A 149 -32.27 6.32 -0.01
N ALA A 150 -31.65 7.32 -0.63
CA ALA A 150 -30.35 7.85 -0.24
C ALA A 150 -30.52 9.13 0.57
N VAL A 151 -29.50 9.49 1.35
CA VAL A 151 -29.47 10.78 2.05
C VAL A 151 -29.33 11.88 0.99
N ASP A 152 -30.23 12.86 1.05
CA ASP A 152 -30.21 14.04 0.18
C ASP A 152 -29.01 14.93 0.53
N LEU A 153 -27.95 14.81 -0.26
CA LEU A 153 -26.70 15.56 -0.14
C LEU A 153 -26.50 16.43 -1.38
N ASP A 154 -26.06 17.67 -1.19
CA ASP A 154 -25.81 18.62 -2.28
C ASP A 154 -24.50 18.26 -3.01
N PHE A 155 -24.58 17.31 -3.96
CA PHE A 155 -23.44 16.79 -4.70
C PHE A 155 -23.11 17.66 -5.93
N ASP A 156 -21.98 18.36 -5.89
CA ASP A 156 -21.39 19.00 -7.07
C ASP A 156 -20.33 18.10 -7.72
N ALA A 157 -20.72 17.36 -8.76
CA ALA A 157 -19.80 16.50 -9.50
C ALA A 157 -18.58 17.25 -10.08
N ALA A 158 -18.73 18.55 -10.37
CA ALA A 158 -17.68 19.33 -11.03
C ALA A 158 -16.46 19.55 -10.11
N SER A 159 -16.67 19.62 -8.79
CA SER A 159 -15.57 19.77 -7.82
C SER A 159 -14.70 18.53 -7.69
N CYS A 160 -15.15 17.39 -8.21
CA CYS A 160 -14.44 16.10 -8.15
C CYS A 160 -13.87 15.65 -9.49
N THR A 161 -13.59 16.61 -10.39
CA THR A 161 -12.83 16.33 -11.62
C THR A 161 -11.51 15.64 -11.26
N ASN A 162 -11.16 14.55 -11.96
CA ASN A 162 -10.00 13.69 -11.67
C ASN A 162 -9.97 13.10 -10.24
N GLY A 163 -11.14 12.90 -9.63
CA GLY A 163 -11.26 12.38 -8.26
C GLY A 163 -11.16 13.44 -7.17
N GLY A 164 -10.91 14.71 -7.53
CA GLY A 164 -10.74 15.81 -6.58
C GLY A 164 -9.31 15.94 -6.03
N PRO A 165 -9.07 16.93 -5.15
CA PRO A 165 -7.77 17.17 -4.56
C PRO A 165 -7.34 16.03 -3.64
N ASP A 166 -6.03 15.89 -3.43
CA ASP A 166 -5.48 14.96 -2.45
C ASP A 166 -5.91 15.29 -1.02
N ILE A 167 -5.95 14.25 -0.20
CA ILE A 167 -6.37 14.36 1.20
C ILE A 167 -5.22 14.96 2.03
N ASP A 168 -5.32 16.27 2.22
CA ASP A 168 -4.48 17.05 3.12
C ASP A 168 -4.89 16.84 4.60
N LEU A 169 -3.94 16.34 5.39
CA LEU A 169 -3.98 16.09 6.83
C LEU A 169 -3.17 17.13 7.64
N SER A 170 -2.57 18.15 7.02
CA SER A 170 -1.81 19.22 7.68
C SER A 170 -2.52 19.97 8.83
N PRO A 171 -3.87 20.07 8.89
CA PRO A 171 -4.53 20.60 10.08
C PRO A 171 -4.23 19.81 11.36
N ALA A 172 -3.83 18.55 11.24
CA ALA A 172 -3.43 17.71 12.35
C ALA A 172 -1.92 17.82 12.62
N GLN A 173 -1.54 17.97 13.89
CA GLN A 173 -0.12 18.04 14.26
C GLN A 173 0.51 16.64 14.29
N ASN A 174 1.79 16.54 13.90
CA ASN A 174 2.61 15.32 13.96
C ASN A 174 2.12 14.17 13.06
N VAL A 175 1.41 14.46 11.98
CA VAL A 175 1.13 13.46 10.93
C VAL A 175 2.33 13.37 10.00
N PRO A 176 2.94 12.19 9.83
CA PRO A 176 4.00 12.01 8.83
C PRO A 176 3.52 12.42 7.44
N ASN A 177 4.25 13.36 6.82
CA ASN A 177 4.10 13.76 5.43
C ASN A 177 2.73 14.31 5.01
N GLU A 178 1.92 14.77 5.99
CA GLU A 178 0.69 15.59 5.89
C GLU A 178 -0.36 15.23 4.80
N CYS A 179 -0.18 14.14 4.05
CA CYS A 179 -1.07 13.63 3.01
C CYS A 179 -1.44 12.19 3.32
N ALA A 180 -2.70 11.80 3.12
CA ALA A 180 -3.15 10.46 3.44
C ALA A 180 -2.47 9.37 2.59
N GLY A 181 -2.13 9.66 1.32
CA GLY A 181 -1.36 8.79 0.44
C GLY A 181 0.01 8.46 1.04
N ASN A 182 0.78 9.50 1.34
CA ASN A 182 2.11 9.37 1.94
C ASN A 182 2.07 8.67 3.31
N LEU A 183 1.07 8.97 4.14
CA LEU A 183 0.88 8.28 5.42
C LEU A 183 0.71 6.76 5.23
N ALA A 184 -0.06 6.35 4.22
CA ALA A 184 -0.33 4.96 3.92
C ALA A 184 0.92 4.18 3.53
N GLU A 185 1.73 4.73 2.61
CA GLU A 185 2.98 4.11 2.16
C GLU A 185 4.00 3.93 3.29
N LEU A 186 4.06 4.91 4.19
CA LEU A 186 4.93 4.86 5.36
C LEU A 186 4.45 3.80 6.37
N THR A 187 3.14 3.60 6.49
CA THR A 187 2.52 2.71 7.47
C THR A 187 2.48 1.25 7.00
N PHE A 188 2.01 1.00 5.78
CA PHE A 188 1.65 -0.33 5.30
C PHE A 188 2.72 -0.96 4.41
N ARG A 189 3.86 -1.29 5.02
CA ARG A 189 5.01 -1.91 4.32
C ARG A 189 5.03 -3.44 4.35
N TRP A 190 4.15 -4.04 5.15
CA TRP A 190 4.09 -5.47 5.37
C TRP A 190 2.64 -5.95 5.20
N GLY A 191 2.47 -7.21 4.83
CA GLY A 191 1.15 -7.86 4.92
C GLY A 191 0.65 -7.84 6.37
N ILE A 192 1.55 -8.10 7.32
CA ILE A 192 1.29 -7.93 8.74
C ILE A 192 2.45 -7.20 9.40
N CYS A 193 2.16 -6.12 10.12
CA CYS A 193 3.08 -5.44 11.02
C CYS A 193 2.54 -5.44 12.45
N SER A 194 3.36 -5.83 13.43
CA SER A 194 3.01 -5.84 14.85
C SER A 194 4.02 -5.06 15.70
N CYS A 195 3.53 -4.12 16.52
CA CYS A 195 4.35 -3.33 17.45
C CYS A 195 4.87 -4.13 18.64
N GLU A 196 4.15 -5.17 19.04
CA GLU A 196 4.48 -6.03 20.16
C GLU A 196 4.49 -7.50 19.72
N ASP A 197 4.32 -8.41 20.68
CA ASP A 197 4.27 -9.84 20.44
C ASP A 197 3.11 -10.22 19.53
N PHE A 198 3.36 -11.20 18.66
CA PHE A 198 2.36 -11.76 17.76
C PHE A 198 2.36 -13.28 17.84
N THR A 199 1.19 -13.87 18.07
CA THR A 199 1.02 -15.31 18.26
C THR A 199 0.03 -15.88 17.26
N THR A 200 0.39 -16.98 16.62
CA THR A 200 -0.53 -17.76 15.78
C THR A 200 -0.97 -19.04 16.47
N ASN A 201 -2.22 -19.06 16.93
CA ASN A 201 -2.90 -20.22 17.51
C ASN A 201 -3.73 -20.99 16.48
N ASN A 202 -3.74 -20.55 15.23
CA ASN A 202 -4.40 -21.16 14.08
C ASN A 202 -3.55 -20.95 12.81
N GLU A 203 -4.03 -21.45 11.68
CA GLU A 203 -3.38 -21.26 10.38
C GLU A 203 -3.28 -19.77 10.03
N LEU A 204 -2.09 -19.37 9.57
CA LEU A 204 -1.82 -18.04 9.03
C LEU A 204 -1.16 -18.19 7.66
N ASP A 205 -1.82 -17.68 6.63
CA ASP A 205 -1.27 -17.56 5.29
C ASP A 205 -1.08 -16.08 4.95
N VAL A 206 0.13 -15.70 4.55
CA VAL A 206 0.44 -14.36 4.06
C VAL A 206 1.09 -14.47 2.70
N ASP A 207 0.39 -14.02 1.68
CA ASP A 207 0.93 -13.85 0.33
C ASP A 207 0.75 -12.41 -0.16
N ALA A 208 1.04 -12.15 -1.43
CA ALA A 208 0.88 -10.83 -2.01
C ALA A 208 0.31 -10.90 -3.42
N PHE A 209 -0.13 -9.77 -3.92
CA PHE A 209 -0.40 -9.52 -5.34
C PHE A 209 -0.15 -8.03 -5.64
N ASP A 210 -0.42 -7.60 -6.86
CA ASP A 210 -0.46 -6.17 -7.19
C ASP A 210 -1.77 -5.90 -7.92
N SER A 211 -2.69 -5.17 -7.28
CA SER A 211 -4.02 -4.88 -7.82
C SER A 211 -3.97 -4.01 -9.07
N THR A 212 -2.85 -3.32 -9.33
CA THR A 212 -2.64 -2.59 -10.60
C THR A 212 -2.36 -3.52 -11.77
N LEU A 213 -1.99 -4.78 -11.53
CA LEU A 213 -1.69 -5.74 -12.59
C LEU A 213 -2.84 -6.72 -12.88
N GLY A 214 -3.92 -6.65 -12.10
CA GLY A 214 -5.10 -7.49 -12.26
C GLY A 214 -5.64 -8.05 -10.94
N PRO A 215 -6.60 -8.99 -11.00
CA PRO A 215 -7.21 -9.57 -9.80
C PRO A 215 -6.20 -10.45 -9.07
N TYR A 216 -6.38 -10.57 -7.76
CA TYR A 216 -5.60 -11.49 -6.93
C TYR A 216 -5.52 -12.89 -7.54
N GLN A 217 -4.29 -13.41 -7.61
CA GLN A 217 -3.98 -14.80 -7.91
C GLN A 217 -3.21 -15.39 -6.72
N PRO A 218 -3.62 -16.56 -6.20
CA PRO A 218 -2.98 -17.12 -5.00
C PRO A 218 -1.50 -17.44 -5.16
N GLY A 219 -0.72 -17.09 -4.12
CA GLY A 219 0.64 -17.58 -3.92
C GLY A 219 1.76 -16.74 -4.54
N ASP A 220 1.48 -15.53 -4.99
CA ASP A 220 2.50 -14.59 -5.47
C ASP A 220 3.42 -14.14 -4.31
N PHE A 221 4.67 -13.78 -4.65
CA PHE A 221 5.69 -13.40 -3.68
C PHE A 221 5.50 -11.95 -3.18
N GLY A 222 5.85 -11.70 -1.92
CA GLY A 222 5.88 -10.34 -1.35
C GLY A 222 5.07 -10.17 -0.06
N GLY A 223 4.26 -11.16 0.34
CA GLY A 223 3.44 -11.10 1.55
C GLY A 223 4.30 -11.25 2.80
N GLY A 224 4.84 -10.14 3.32
CA GLY A 224 5.76 -10.15 4.46
C GLY A 224 5.08 -10.06 5.82
N VAL A 225 5.77 -10.54 6.86
CA VAL A 225 5.37 -10.41 8.27
C VAL A 225 6.50 -9.73 9.05
N GLY A 226 6.19 -8.59 9.67
CA GLY A 226 7.08 -7.82 10.55
C GLY A 226 6.55 -7.82 11.99
N VAL A 227 7.41 -8.13 12.96
CA VAL A 227 7.08 -8.16 14.39
C VAL A 227 8.21 -7.51 15.18
N ASN A 228 7.91 -6.46 15.93
CA ASN A 228 8.90 -5.81 16.80
C ASN A 228 9.14 -6.62 18.08
N GLY A 229 8.10 -7.29 18.61
CA GLY A 229 8.18 -8.17 19.76
C GLY A 229 8.63 -9.59 19.43
N ARG A 230 8.18 -10.54 20.24
CA ARG A 230 8.36 -11.97 20.05
C ARG A 230 7.33 -12.52 19.06
N TYR A 231 7.73 -13.50 18.27
CA TYR A 231 6.79 -14.29 17.48
C TYR A 231 6.60 -15.71 18.04
N THR A 232 5.36 -16.19 18.11
CA THR A 232 5.04 -17.56 18.50
C THR A 232 4.11 -18.24 17.49
N ALA A 233 4.55 -19.32 16.86
CA ALA A 233 3.74 -20.15 15.96
C ALA A 233 3.30 -21.46 16.59
N ASN A 234 2.05 -21.55 17.04
CA ASN A 234 1.43 -22.77 17.56
C ASN A 234 0.75 -23.62 16.47
N ASN A 235 0.49 -23.03 15.30
CA ASN A 235 -0.05 -23.70 14.12
C ASN A 235 0.77 -23.38 12.86
N PRO A 236 0.54 -24.08 11.73
CA PRO A 236 1.30 -23.84 10.50
C PRO A 236 1.19 -22.40 10.02
N VAL A 237 2.30 -21.86 9.52
CA VAL A 237 2.37 -20.51 8.99
C VAL A 237 3.05 -20.55 7.62
N SER A 238 2.40 -19.98 6.61
CA SER A 238 2.95 -19.81 5.27
C SER A 238 3.15 -18.33 4.98
N VAL A 239 4.35 -17.94 4.54
CA VAL A 239 4.69 -16.55 4.23
C VAL A 239 5.43 -16.50 2.91
N THR A 240 4.84 -15.88 1.88
CA THR A 240 5.51 -15.73 0.57
C THR A 240 6.50 -14.57 0.53
N GLY A 241 6.46 -13.69 1.53
CA GLY A 241 7.40 -12.60 1.74
C GLY A 241 8.52 -12.90 2.74
N ALA A 242 9.11 -11.83 3.27
CA ALA A 242 10.09 -11.90 4.35
C ALA A 242 9.39 -12.09 5.71
N PHE A 243 10.03 -12.81 6.62
CA PHE A 243 9.59 -12.96 8.01
C PHE A 243 10.60 -12.29 8.94
N TRP A 244 10.22 -11.16 9.53
CA TRP A 244 11.11 -10.34 10.35
C TRP A 244 10.63 -10.21 11.79
N VAL A 245 11.42 -10.70 12.74
CA VAL A 245 11.12 -10.64 14.17
C VAL A 245 12.29 -9.98 14.90
N ALA A 246 12.10 -8.76 15.38
CA ALA A 246 13.16 -7.98 16.02
C ALA A 246 13.33 -8.26 17.52
N GLY A 247 12.28 -8.75 18.19
CA GLY A 247 12.29 -8.93 19.64
C GLY A 247 13.42 -9.82 20.12
N ALA A 248 14.06 -9.43 21.22
CA ALA A 248 15.19 -10.16 21.79
C ALA A 248 14.83 -11.58 22.28
N GLU A 249 13.55 -11.84 22.55
CA GLU A 249 13.01 -13.16 22.87
C GLU A 249 12.95 -14.08 21.63
N GLY A 250 13.05 -13.52 20.42
CA GLY A 250 13.13 -14.21 19.14
C GLY A 250 11.83 -14.90 18.73
N MET A 251 11.97 -16.11 18.20
CA MET A 251 10.87 -16.88 17.60
C MET A 251 10.71 -18.23 18.28
N LEU A 252 9.48 -18.56 18.67
CA LEU A 252 9.08 -19.90 19.10
C LEU A 252 8.14 -20.54 18.07
N VAL A 253 8.63 -21.56 17.37
CA VAL A 253 7.91 -22.26 16.31
C VAL A 253 7.54 -23.66 16.82
N ASN A 254 6.35 -23.79 17.39
CA ASN A 254 5.81 -25.06 17.86
C ASN A 254 5.27 -25.93 16.72
N ASN A 255 4.77 -25.30 15.66
CA ASN A 255 4.35 -25.94 14.42
C ASN A 255 5.02 -25.24 13.22
N GLY A 256 5.26 -25.98 12.13
CA GLY A 256 6.22 -25.59 11.10
C GLY A 256 5.87 -24.27 10.41
N ILE A 257 6.89 -23.47 10.10
CA ILE A 257 6.75 -22.31 9.23
C ILE A 257 7.35 -22.60 7.84
N ASP A 258 6.75 -22.05 6.80
CA ASP A 258 7.25 -22.07 5.44
C ASP A 258 7.40 -20.63 4.93
N VAL A 259 8.61 -20.10 5.03
CA VAL A 259 8.96 -18.75 4.60
C VAL A 259 9.62 -18.83 3.24
N LYS A 260 9.04 -18.21 2.22
CA LYS A 260 9.57 -18.29 0.86
C LYS A 260 10.78 -17.39 0.64
N LEU A 261 10.88 -16.29 1.38
CA LEU A 261 12.00 -15.36 1.25
C LEU A 261 12.96 -15.48 2.44
N GLN A 262 13.41 -14.35 2.96
CA GLN A 262 14.35 -14.25 4.06
C GLN A 262 13.67 -14.28 5.42
N LEU A 263 14.37 -14.82 6.42
CA LEU A 263 13.94 -14.82 7.81
C LEU A 263 14.92 -14.05 8.67
N GLN A 264 14.42 -13.23 9.59
CA GLN A 264 15.23 -12.55 10.60
C GLN A 264 14.67 -12.78 12.01
N SER A 265 15.56 -13.10 12.94
CA SER A 265 15.24 -13.22 14.37
C SER A 265 16.27 -12.46 15.22
N GLY A 266 15.79 -11.47 15.97
CA GLY A 266 16.54 -10.68 16.94
C GLY A 266 16.89 -11.45 18.23
N GLY A 267 16.43 -12.70 18.35
CA GLY A 267 16.70 -13.57 19.49
C GLY A 267 16.97 -15.01 19.07
N ASN A 268 16.66 -15.96 19.95
CA ASN A 268 16.75 -17.38 19.62
C ASN A 268 15.69 -17.77 18.59
N TRP A 269 16.01 -18.74 17.74
CA TRP A 269 15.02 -19.39 16.88
C TRP A 269 14.78 -20.81 17.39
N THR A 270 13.68 -20.98 18.13
CA THR A 270 13.29 -22.27 18.71
C THR A 270 12.29 -22.96 17.79
N VAL A 271 12.59 -24.18 17.34
CA VAL A 271 11.82 -24.90 16.32
C VAL A 271 11.51 -26.33 16.77
N ASN A 272 10.23 -26.61 16.99
CA ASN A 272 9.75 -27.92 17.43
C ASN A 272 9.14 -28.75 16.27
N SER A 273 8.94 -28.15 15.09
CA SER A 273 8.40 -28.79 13.89
C SER A 273 9.16 -28.36 12.64
N THR A 274 9.18 -29.17 11.60
CA THR A 274 9.95 -28.89 10.39
C THR A 274 9.63 -27.51 9.83
N SER A 275 10.66 -26.71 9.57
CA SER A 275 10.50 -25.34 9.05
C SER A 275 11.42 -25.09 7.85
N SER A 276 10.97 -24.26 6.91
CA SER A 276 11.71 -23.88 5.70
C SER A 276 11.85 -22.37 5.53
N VAL A 277 13.01 -21.97 5.02
CA VAL A 277 13.33 -20.60 4.58
C VAL A 277 13.89 -20.69 3.16
N GLY A 278 13.21 -20.06 2.20
CA GLY A 278 13.55 -20.16 0.78
C GLY A 278 14.74 -19.29 0.36
N ARG A 279 15.20 -18.36 1.20
CA ARG A 279 16.43 -17.57 1.01
C ARG A 279 17.32 -17.60 2.25
N ASP A 280 17.94 -16.48 2.57
CA ASP A 280 18.87 -16.32 3.70
C ASP A 280 18.11 -16.24 5.03
N ALA A 281 18.74 -16.71 6.09
CA ALA A 281 18.24 -16.57 7.46
C ALA A 281 19.27 -15.86 8.33
N THR A 282 18.83 -14.85 9.07
CA THR A 282 19.63 -14.10 10.02
C THR A 282 19.11 -14.35 11.43
N VAL A 283 19.93 -14.93 12.30
CA VAL A 283 19.53 -15.30 13.67
C VAL A 283 20.58 -14.79 14.65
N LYS A 284 20.18 -13.82 15.48
CA LYS A 284 21.07 -13.26 16.50
C LYS A 284 21.42 -14.28 17.58
N GLY A 285 20.42 -15.02 18.09
CA GLY A 285 20.60 -16.00 19.16
C GLY A 285 20.96 -17.41 18.66
N ASP A 286 20.70 -18.39 19.53
CA ASP A 286 20.85 -19.81 19.23
C ASP A 286 19.71 -20.30 18.32
N ILE A 287 20.02 -21.28 17.47
CA ILE A 287 18.98 -22.10 16.84
C ILE A 287 18.77 -23.33 17.73
N ILE A 288 17.57 -23.48 18.26
CA ILE A 288 17.21 -24.57 19.18
C ILE A 288 16.17 -25.41 18.48
N THR A 289 16.51 -26.62 18.06
CA THR A 289 15.56 -27.43 17.29
C THR A 289 15.54 -28.90 17.69
N SER A 290 14.34 -29.48 17.69
CA SER A 290 14.11 -30.93 17.75
C SER A 290 13.76 -31.56 16.39
N SER A 291 13.67 -30.74 15.34
CA SER A 291 13.20 -31.09 14.00
C SER A 291 14.14 -30.52 12.92
N GLU A 292 13.88 -30.80 11.65
CA GLU A 292 14.69 -30.25 10.56
C GLU A 292 14.37 -28.78 10.32
N VAL A 293 15.42 -27.97 10.15
CA VAL A 293 15.31 -26.58 9.69
C VAL A 293 16.04 -26.49 8.37
N ASN A 294 15.35 -26.07 7.31
CA ASN A 294 15.89 -26.02 5.96
C ASN A 294 15.98 -24.57 5.48
N ILE A 295 17.20 -24.03 5.42
CA ILE A 295 17.49 -22.71 4.88
C ILE A 295 18.12 -22.92 3.50
N ALA A 296 17.48 -22.45 2.45
CA ALA A 296 18.02 -22.63 1.10
C ALA A 296 19.27 -21.76 0.85
N GLY A 297 19.34 -20.59 1.49
CA GLY A 297 20.42 -19.63 1.35
C GLY A 297 21.49 -19.69 2.44
N LYS A 298 22.09 -18.52 2.71
CA LYS A 298 23.10 -18.29 3.75
C LYS A 298 22.44 -18.22 5.13
N LEU A 299 23.07 -18.82 6.12
CA LEU A 299 22.78 -18.59 7.52
C LEU A 299 23.75 -17.55 8.09
N ILE A 300 23.25 -16.39 8.52
CA ILE A 300 24.00 -15.36 9.23
C ILE A 300 23.67 -15.46 10.71
N THR A 301 24.69 -15.63 11.56
CA THR A 301 24.46 -15.76 13.02
C THR A 301 25.68 -15.33 13.82
N GLU A 302 25.53 -15.11 15.13
CA GLU A 302 26.65 -14.70 15.97
C GLU A 302 27.72 -15.78 16.10
N ALA A 303 28.96 -15.36 16.35
CA ALA A 303 30.09 -16.27 16.50
C ALA A 303 29.92 -17.26 17.66
N ALA A 304 29.16 -16.89 18.70
CA ALA A 304 28.89 -17.71 19.87
C ALA A 304 27.64 -18.60 19.74
N SER A 305 26.76 -18.34 18.75
CA SER A 305 25.47 -19.03 18.65
C SER A 305 25.61 -20.51 18.34
N ASN A 306 24.84 -21.33 19.04
CA ASN A 306 24.75 -22.76 18.73
C ASN A 306 23.87 -22.99 17.50
N VAL A 307 24.38 -23.77 16.54
CA VAL A 307 23.64 -24.21 15.35
C VAL A 307 23.71 -25.74 15.28
N PRO A 308 22.61 -26.45 15.61
CA PRO A 308 22.56 -27.90 15.58
C PRO A 308 22.78 -28.47 14.17
N GLY A 309 23.26 -29.71 14.09
CA GLY A 309 23.45 -30.40 12.80
C GLY A 309 22.16 -30.74 12.04
N SER A 310 20.99 -30.54 12.64
CA SER A 310 19.67 -30.65 11.98
C SER A 310 19.25 -29.37 11.24
N VAL A 311 20.09 -28.33 11.25
CA VAL A 311 19.89 -27.11 10.47
C VAL A 311 20.69 -27.22 9.17
N ASN A 312 19.98 -27.28 8.05
CA ASN A 312 20.55 -27.32 6.70
C ASN A 312 20.63 -25.89 6.14
N TYR A 313 21.78 -25.51 5.58
CA TYR A 313 22.02 -24.20 4.94
C TYR A 313 23.04 -24.33 3.81
N ALA A 314 23.04 -23.42 2.84
CA ALA A 314 24.02 -23.43 1.73
C ALA A 314 25.42 -22.99 2.19
N SER A 315 25.48 -21.97 3.04
CA SER A 315 26.71 -21.49 3.68
C SER A 315 26.39 -20.81 5.01
N VAL A 316 27.40 -20.64 5.88
CA VAL A 316 27.24 -19.97 7.17
C VAL A 316 28.24 -18.83 7.30
N GLU A 317 27.75 -17.68 7.72
CA GLU A 317 28.52 -16.49 8.03
C GLU A 317 28.38 -16.18 9.53
N ARG A 318 29.52 -16.04 10.20
CA ARG A 318 29.60 -15.80 11.65
C ARG A 318 30.07 -14.37 11.91
N ARG A 319 29.15 -13.46 12.21
CA ARG A 319 29.43 -12.05 12.51
C ARG A 319 28.47 -11.49 13.54
N ALA A 320 28.71 -10.25 14.00
CA ALA A 320 27.72 -9.57 14.84
C ALA A 320 26.41 -9.40 14.06
N VAL A 321 25.29 -9.65 14.72
CA VAL A 321 23.95 -9.58 14.12
C VAL A 321 23.14 -8.50 14.81
N ASN A 322 22.58 -7.60 14.00
CA ASN A 322 21.59 -6.63 14.41
C ASN A 322 20.33 -6.83 13.57
N VAL A 323 19.17 -6.94 14.23
CA VAL A 323 17.87 -7.06 13.58
C VAL A 323 17.04 -5.85 14.04
N PRO A 324 16.96 -4.78 13.24
CA PRO A 324 16.17 -3.60 13.59
C PRO A 324 14.68 -3.92 13.62
N GLU A 325 13.91 -3.08 14.31
CA GLU A 325 12.44 -3.18 14.35
C GLU A 325 11.85 -2.98 12.94
N PRO A 326 11.04 -3.94 12.43
CA PRO A 326 10.44 -3.83 11.09
C PRO A 326 9.24 -2.87 11.04
N CYS A 327 8.58 -2.62 12.18
CA CYS A 327 7.37 -1.81 12.31
C CYS A 327 7.67 -0.54 13.11
N THR A 328 8.40 0.42 12.54
CA THR A 328 8.83 1.62 13.28
C THR A 328 7.78 2.72 13.26
N ILE A 329 7.28 3.07 12.07
CA ILE A 329 6.24 4.09 11.89
C ILE A 329 4.90 3.49 12.30
N GLY A 330 4.24 4.07 13.31
CA GLY A 330 2.98 3.56 13.84
C GLY A 330 3.07 2.84 15.19
N CYS A 331 4.26 2.63 15.74
CA CYS A 331 4.45 1.98 17.05
C CYS A 331 4.88 2.96 18.15
N ALA A 332 4.94 2.49 19.41
CA ALA A 332 5.15 3.34 20.59
C ALA A 332 6.29 4.36 20.41
N GLY A 333 5.96 5.66 20.52
CA GLY A 333 6.87 6.80 20.30
C GLY A 333 6.81 7.41 18.90
N GLN A 334 6.23 6.70 17.93
CA GLN A 334 5.96 7.15 16.56
C GLN A 334 4.56 6.70 16.08
N ALA A 335 3.66 6.43 17.03
CA ALA A 335 2.30 6.01 16.72
C ALA A 335 1.54 7.17 16.07
N ILE A 336 0.70 6.84 15.08
CA ILE A 336 -0.18 7.80 14.43
C ILE A 336 -1.21 8.26 15.47
N ASP A 337 -1.25 9.56 15.74
CA ASP A 337 -2.24 10.16 16.64
C ASP A 337 -3.59 10.28 15.94
N VAL A 338 -4.26 9.14 15.73
CA VAL A 338 -5.57 9.08 15.05
C VAL A 338 -6.60 9.96 15.75
N GLY A 339 -6.59 9.99 17.09
CA GLY A 339 -7.47 10.86 17.88
C GLY A 339 -7.20 12.34 17.63
N GLY A 340 -5.93 12.75 17.60
CA GLY A 340 -5.52 14.11 17.24
C GLY A 340 -5.88 14.49 15.80
N ILE A 341 -5.73 13.57 14.85
CA ILE A 341 -6.17 13.75 13.46
C ILE A 341 -7.67 14.03 13.41
N VAL A 342 -8.49 13.14 13.98
CA VAL A 342 -9.96 13.28 13.97
C VAL A 342 -10.40 14.58 14.65
N ALA A 343 -9.78 14.95 15.78
CA ALA A 343 -10.08 16.20 16.49
C ALA A 343 -9.76 17.45 15.66
N ALA A 344 -8.73 17.41 14.81
CA ALA A 344 -8.40 18.52 13.91
C ALA A 344 -9.48 18.74 12.83
N PHE A 345 -10.21 17.69 12.45
CA PHE A 345 -11.22 17.71 11.39
C PHE A 345 -12.67 17.83 11.88
N GLU A 346 -12.94 17.81 13.19
CA GLU A 346 -14.29 18.05 13.76
C GLU A 346 -14.86 19.41 13.32
N GLY A 347 -14.02 20.45 13.26
CA GLY A 347 -14.40 21.80 12.81
C GLY A 347 -13.91 22.20 11.42
N ASN A 348 -13.05 21.40 10.79
CA ASN A 348 -12.37 21.70 9.52
C ASN A 348 -12.73 20.69 8.42
N ASN A 349 -14.02 20.39 8.28
CA ASN A 349 -14.54 19.42 7.30
C ASN A 349 -15.51 20.09 6.31
N ASP A 350 -15.89 19.32 5.30
CA ASP A 350 -16.70 19.73 4.16
C ASP A 350 -18.19 19.34 4.35
N ASN A 351 -18.61 18.88 5.53
CA ASN A 351 -20.00 18.48 5.79
C ASN A 351 -21.01 19.57 5.42
N ALA A 352 -20.72 20.82 5.78
CA ALA A 352 -21.60 21.95 5.52
C ALA A 352 -21.76 22.28 4.03
N VAL A 353 -20.80 21.86 3.19
CA VAL A 353 -20.86 22.03 1.73
C VAL A 353 -21.96 21.17 1.14
N ILE A 354 -22.07 19.92 1.61
CA ILE A 354 -23.03 18.93 1.08
C ILE A 354 -24.27 18.73 1.95
N GLY A 355 -24.35 19.40 3.10
CA GLY A 355 -25.46 19.26 4.04
C GLY A 355 -25.42 17.99 4.91
N LEU A 356 -24.26 17.37 5.10
CA LEU A 356 -24.10 16.15 5.90
C LEU A 356 -24.20 16.46 7.41
N GLU A 357 -25.16 15.85 8.10
CA GLU A 357 -25.28 15.95 9.56
C GLU A 357 -24.32 14.97 10.27
N SER A 358 -23.52 15.45 11.22
CA SER A 358 -22.49 14.63 11.90
C SER A 358 -23.07 13.49 12.74
N ASN A 359 -24.26 13.67 13.30
CA ASN A 359 -24.95 12.69 14.15
C ASN A 359 -25.85 11.73 13.36
N LEU A 360 -25.83 11.80 12.03
CA LEU A 360 -26.73 11.06 11.15
C LEU A 360 -26.74 9.56 11.44
N LEU A 361 -25.58 8.94 11.68
CA LEU A 361 -25.46 7.50 11.91
C LEU A 361 -25.48 7.09 13.40
N LEU A 362 -25.93 7.98 14.29
CA LEU A 362 -26.16 7.68 15.70
C LEU A 362 -27.63 7.27 15.97
N PRO A 363 -27.91 6.51 17.04
CA PRO A 363 -29.27 6.11 17.39
C PRO A 363 -30.24 7.28 17.64
N GLU A 364 -29.70 8.43 18.05
CA GLU A 364 -30.45 9.67 18.33
C GLU A 364 -30.50 10.62 17.12
N GLY A 365 -29.89 10.24 16.00
CA GLY A 365 -29.80 11.03 14.78
C GLY A 365 -31.14 11.21 14.08
N THR A 366 -31.23 12.25 13.27
CA THR A 366 -32.33 12.63 12.39
C THR A 366 -32.40 11.71 11.15
N GLN A 367 -32.45 10.40 11.37
CA GLN A 367 -32.52 9.46 10.25
C GLN A 367 -33.87 9.51 9.54
N ALA A 368 -33.83 9.58 8.21
CA ALA A 368 -34.96 9.21 7.38
C ALA A 368 -35.35 7.74 7.65
N SER A 369 -36.62 7.40 7.46
CA SER A 369 -37.11 6.05 7.71
C SER A 369 -36.63 5.06 6.64
N GLY A 370 -35.48 4.39 6.84
CA GLY A 370 -35.01 3.34 5.92
C GLY A 370 -33.50 3.04 6.04
N ALA A 371 -33.03 2.04 5.28
CA ALA A 371 -31.59 1.77 5.15
C ALA A 371 -30.90 3.04 4.65
N THR A 372 -29.81 3.44 5.30
CA THR A 372 -29.17 4.74 5.03
C THR A 372 -28.05 4.55 4.01
N ARG A 373 -28.25 5.02 2.77
CA ARG A 373 -27.15 5.17 1.80
C ARG A 373 -26.62 6.61 1.83
N ILE A 374 -25.30 6.76 1.89
CA ILE A 374 -24.56 8.02 1.89
C ILE A 374 -23.55 7.97 0.75
N ASP A 375 -23.73 8.82 -0.26
CA ASP A 375 -22.81 9.00 -1.36
C ASP A 375 -21.92 10.21 -1.09
N LEU A 376 -20.64 9.96 -0.77
CA LEU A 376 -19.68 11.00 -0.45
C LEU A 376 -18.91 11.44 -1.73
N PRO A 377 -19.01 12.71 -2.15
CA PRO A 377 -18.09 13.28 -3.14
C PRO A 377 -16.66 13.32 -2.59
N CYS A 378 -15.68 13.60 -3.44
CA CYS A 378 -14.34 13.98 -3.00
C CYS A 378 -14.39 15.06 -1.89
N GLY A 379 -13.53 14.93 -0.88
CA GLY A 379 -13.50 15.86 0.26
C GLY A 379 -13.26 15.18 1.61
N ARG A 380 -13.46 15.94 2.69
CA ARG A 380 -13.17 15.54 4.08
C ARG A 380 -14.44 15.65 4.90
N TYR A 381 -14.95 14.54 5.42
CA TYR A 381 -16.23 14.49 6.13
C TYR A 381 -16.07 14.00 7.55
N TYR A 382 -16.97 14.44 8.42
CA TYR A 382 -16.93 14.11 9.84
C TYR A 382 -18.26 13.51 10.31
N LEU A 383 -18.18 12.44 11.10
CA LEU A 383 -19.31 11.85 11.81
C LEU A 383 -18.99 11.74 13.30
N ASP A 384 -19.99 11.96 14.16
CA ASP A 384 -19.84 11.84 15.61
C ASP A 384 -19.62 10.38 16.03
N GLY A 385 -20.07 9.42 15.22
CA GLY A 385 -19.95 7.98 15.44
C GLY A 385 -20.80 7.22 14.43
N ILE A 386 -20.60 5.90 14.33
CA ILE A 386 -21.40 5.02 13.46
C ILE A 386 -21.98 3.93 14.33
N ASN A 387 -23.26 4.02 14.67
CA ASN A 387 -23.98 3.02 15.46
C ASN A 387 -25.47 3.04 15.08
N SER A 388 -25.74 2.85 13.78
CA SER A 388 -27.09 2.90 13.25
C SER A 388 -27.92 1.70 13.72
N ASN A 389 -29.20 1.94 13.98
CA ASN A 389 -30.19 0.88 14.24
C ASN A 389 -30.62 0.14 12.96
N GLN A 390 -30.11 0.55 11.80
CA GLN A 390 -30.42 -0.02 10.48
C GLN A 390 -29.12 -0.29 9.70
N ALA A 391 -29.23 -0.99 8.57
CA ALA A 391 -28.11 -1.12 7.65
C ALA A 391 -27.69 0.25 7.12
N ALA A 392 -26.38 0.46 6.98
CA ALA A 392 -25.81 1.70 6.48
C ALA A 392 -24.79 1.40 5.37
N THR A 393 -24.84 2.18 4.30
CA THR A 393 -23.92 2.08 3.16
C THR A 393 -23.31 3.45 2.90
N ILE A 394 -21.98 3.56 2.97
CA ILE A 394 -21.23 4.78 2.67
C ILE A 394 -20.31 4.48 1.48
N ILE A 395 -20.46 5.24 0.40
CA ILE A 395 -19.73 5.05 -0.85
C ILE A 395 -18.95 6.31 -1.20
N ALA A 396 -17.66 6.17 -1.43
CA ALA A 396 -16.80 7.25 -1.93
C ALA A 396 -16.79 7.28 -3.46
N HIS A 397 -16.99 8.48 -4.03
CA HIS A 397 -16.98 8.73 -5.49
C HIS A 397 -15.72 9.45 -5.99
N GLY A 398 -14.80 9.81 -5.10
CA GLY A 398 -13.53 10.45 -5.40
C GLY A 398 -12.52 10.20 -4.28
N LYS A 399 -11.57 11.11 -4.06
CA LYS A 399 -10.68 11.07 -2.90
C LYS A 399 -11.42 11.55 -1.66
N VAL A 400 -11.72 10.63 -0.75
CA VAL A 400 -12.54 10.89 0.44
C VAL A 400 -11.78 10.56 1.71
N ALA A 401 -11.83 11.48 2.68
CA ALA A 401 -11.48 11.20 4.06
C ALA A 401 -12.72 11.27 4.95
N LEU A 402 -12.93 10.24 5.76
CA LEU A 402 -14.01 10.13 6.73
C LEU A 402 -13.43 10.06 8.14
N PHE A 403 -13.69 11.09 8.94
CA PHE A 403 -13.28 11.21 10.33
C PHE A 403 -14.45 10.85 11.25
N VAL A 404 -14.24 9.92 12.18
CA VAL A 404 -15.25 9.45 13.12
C VAL A 404 -14.80 9.78 14.55
N GLY A 405 -15.49 10.73 15.17
CA GLY A 405 -15.18 11.24 16.52
C GLY A 405 -15.33 10.21 17.64
N GLY A 406 -16.28 9.30 17.48
CA GLY A 406 -16.60 8.26 18.45
C GLY A 406 -16.25 6.86 17.97
N ASP A 407 -17.00 5.88 18.48
CA ASP A 407 -16.88 4.49 18.08
C ASP A 407 -17.62 4.20 16.77
N VAL A 408 -17.13 3.19 16.04
CA VAL A 408 -17.90 2.48 15.01
C VAL A 408 -18.39 1.17 15.60
N VAL A 409 -19.70 0.97 15.64
CA VAL A 409 -20.37 -0.23 16.14
C VAL A 409 -21.38 -0.72 15.10
N ALA A 410 -20.96 -1.66 14.27
CA ALA A 410 -21.79 -2.28 13.23
C ALA A 410 -22.62 -3.43 13.81
N ASN A 411 -23.74 -3.12 14.47
CA ASN A 411 -24.75 -4.10 14.91
C ASN A 411 -25.68 -4.57 13.78
N ASN A 412 -25.75 -3.78 12.71
CA ASN A 412 -26.45 -4.06 11.46
C ASN A 412 -25.42 -4.06 10.32
N PRO A 413 -25.76 -4.59 9.13
CA PRO A 413 -24.85 -4.57 7.99
C PRO A 413 -24.30 -3.16 7.73
N LEU A 414 -22.99 -3.06 7.64
CA LEU A 414 -22.30 -1.81 7.34
C LEU A 414 -21.44 -2.02 6.09
N THR A 415 -21.67 -1.18 5.08
CA THR A 415 -20.86 -1.15 3.86
C THR A 415 -20.11 0.18 3.81
N LEU A 416 -18.80 0.11 3.72
CA LEU A 416 -17.90 1.25 3.52
C LEU A 416 -17.06 0.91 2.29
N SER A 417 -17.35 1.50 1.14
CA SER A 417 -16.74 1.09 -0.13
C SER A 417 -16.36 2.29 -1.02
N VAL A 418 -15.64 1.99 -2.10
CA VAL A 418 -15.17 2.95 -3.10
C VAL A 418 -15.72 2.57 -4.47
N MET A 419 -16.09 3.57 -5.26
CA MET A 419 -16.31 3.39 -6.69
C MET A 419 -14.96 3.13 -7.41
N PRO A 420 -14.94 2.53 -8.62
CA PRO A 420 -13.71 2.40 -9.40
C PRO A 420 -13.00 3.76 -9.57
N GLY A 421 -11.72 3.83 -9.19
CA GLY A 421 -10.92 5.06 -9.25
C GLY A 421 -11.10 6.04 -8.08
N ALA A 422 -11.96 5.72 -7.10
CA ALA A 422 -12.11 6.49 -5.87
C ALA A 422 -11.19 5.95 -4.74
N GLN A 423 -11.02 6.76 -3.69
CA GLN A 423 -10.21 6.47 -2.51
C GLN A 423 -11.01 6.79 -1.24
N LEU A 424 -10.86 5.98 -0.21
CA LEU A 424 -11.50 6.17 1.09
C LEU A 424 -10.52 5.95 2.25
N ASP A 425 -10.19 7.05 2.92
CA ASP A 425 -9.44 7.07 4.18
C ASP A 425 -10.37 7.24 5.36
N ILE A 426 -10.35 6.33 6.31
CA ILE A 426 -11.24 6.33 7.45
C ILE A 426 -10.41 6.44 8.72
N PHE A 427 -10.63 7.50 9.49
CA PHE A 427 -9.97 7.72 10.78
C PHE A 427 -10.99 7.63 11.89
N VAL A 428 -10.83 6.69 12.82
CA VAL A 428 -11.75 6.46 13.93
C VAL A 428 -11.01 6.75 15.23
N ALA A 429 -11.43 7.80 15.94
CA ALA A 429 -10.83 8.16 17.23
C ALA A 429 -11.17 7.12 18.31
N GLY A 430 -12.36 6.51 18.23
CA GLY A 430 -12.79 5.42 19.11
C GLY A 430 -12.40 4.04 18.62
N ASN A 431 -13.17 3.04 19.06
CA ASN A 431 -13.00 1.63 18.72
C ASN A 431 -13.82 1.29 17.47
N PHE A 432 -13.43 0.22 16.77
CA PHE A 432 -14.19 -0.33 15.65
C PHE A 432 -14.67 -1.74 16.02
N THR A 433 -15.97 -1.94 16.13
CA THR A 433 -16.57 -3.23 16.49
C THR A 433 -17.62 -3.64 15.47
N THR A 434 -17.47 -4.84 14.89
CA THR A 434 -18.49 -5.43 14.01
C THR A 434 -19.17 -6.59 14.71
N ASN A 435 -20.50 -6.51 14.83
CA ASN A 435 -21.37 -7.55 15.36
C ASN A 435 -22.30 -8.13 14.29
N ASN A 436 -22.25 -7.58 13.07
CA ASN A 436 -22.92 -8.08 11.89
C ASN A 436 -21.95 -8.14 10.69
N GLU A 437 -22.48 -8.43 9.52
CA GLU A 437 -21.77 -8.35 8.25
C GLU A 437 -21.16 -6.95 8.04
N ILE A 438 -19.91 -6.94 7.57
CA ILE A 438 -19.16 -5.74 7.22
C ILE A 438 -18.61 -5.95 5.82
N GLN A 439 -18.86 -5.00 4.93
CA GLN A 439 -18.12 -4.87 3.68
C GLN A 439 -17.25 -3.62 3.81
N LEU A 440 -15.93 -3.81 3.85
CA LEU A 440 -14.99 -2.71 3.95
C LEU A 440 -14.02 -2.76 2.76
N GLY A 441 -14.12 -1.72 1.94
CA GLY A 441 -13.36 -1.49 0.72
C GLY A 441 -13.70 -2.48 -0.40
N SER A 442 -12.72 -2.70 -1.29
CA SER A 442 -12.85 -3.51 -2.50
C SER A 442 -11.66 -4.44 -2.67
N GLN A 443 -11.91 -5.72 -2.91
CA GLN A 443 -10.85 -6.72 -3.16
C GLN A 443 -10.10 -6.45 -4.46
N ASN A 444 -10.72 -5.71 -5.38
CA ASN A 444 -10.14 -5.33 -6.66
C ASN A 444 -9.22 -4.12 -6.56
N TYR A 445 -9.42 -3.26 -5.56
CA TYR A 445 -8.62 -2.05 -5.33
C TYR A 445 -8.27 -1.85 -3.84
N PRO A 446 -7.64 -2.82 -3.15
CA PRO A 446 -7.42 -2.72 -1.70
C PRO A 446 -6.64 -1.48 -1.26
N ALA A 447 -5.61 -1.08 -2.02
CA ALA A 447 -4.80 0.09 -1.70
C ALA A 447 -5.61 1.40 -1.56
N MET A 448 -6.82 1.45 -2.12
CA MET A 448 -7.70 2.62 -2.10
C MET A 448 -8.61 2.71 -0.88
N THR A 449 -8.62 1.71 0.01
CA THR A 449 -9.38 1.79 1.27
C THR A 449 -8.48 1.58 2.46
N ARG A 450 -8.42 2.56 3.37
CA ARG A 450 -7.50 2.57 4.51
C ARG A 450 -8.25 2.97 5.77
N LEU A 451 -8.20 2.13 6.79
CA LEU A 451 -8.86 2.33 8.08
C LEU A 451 -7.81 2.49 9.18
N TYR A 452 -7.87 3.60 9.90
CA TYR A 452 -7.04 3.91 11.05
C TYR A 452 -7.91 3.98 12.32
N VAL A 453 -7.63 3.14 13.31
CA VAL A 453 -8.39 3.03 14.56
C VAL A 453 -7.49 3.39 15.74
N GLY A 454 -7.85 4.47 16.44
CA GLY A 454 -7.13 5.02 17.58
C GLY A 454 -7.63 4.57 18.96
N GLY A 455 -8.72 3.81 19.02
CA GLY A 455 -9.32 3.34 20.27
C GLY A 455 -8.48 2.31 21.02
N GLU A 456 -8.56 2.35 22.36
CA GLU A 456 -7.84 1.45 23.28
C GLU A 456 -8.24 -0.03 23.16
N ASN A 457 -9.42 -0.34 22.61
CA ASN A 457 -9.82 -1.72 22.29
C ASN A 457 -9.63 -2.06 20.80
N GLY A 458 -9.20 -1.09 19.99
CA GLY A 458 -8.79 -1.29 18.61
C GLY A 458 -9.92 -1.77 17.70
N PHE A 459 -9.59 -2.72 16.83
CA PHE A 459 -10.51 -3.32 15.87
C PHE A 459 -10.96 -4.71 16.33
N ILE A 460 -12.28 -4.92 16.43
CA ILE A 460 -12.90 -6.17 16.85
C ILE A 460 -13.90 -6.63 15.80
N SER A 461 -13.69 -7.82 15.22
CA SER A 461 -14.70 -8.48 14.39
C SER A 461 -15.29 -9.71 15.09
N ASN A 462 -16.62 -9.69 15.30
CA ASN A 462 -17.38 -10.82 15.85
C ASN A 462 -18.02 -11.70 14.77
N ASN A 463 -17.76 -11.44 13.49
CA ASN A 463 -18.20 -12.23 12.33
C ASN A 463 -17.01 -12.58 11.43
N PRO A 464 -17.16 -13.49 10.45
CA PRO A 464 -16.18 -13.65 9.39
C PRO A 464 -15.86 -12.29 8.76
N LEU A 465 -14.57 -11.98 8.65
CA LEU A 465 -14.12 -10.71 8.09
C LEU A 465 -13.61 -10.96 6.66
N THR A 466 -14.25 -10.33 5.69
CA THR A 466 -13.70 -10.17 4.35
C THR A 466 -13.43 -8.69 4.11
N LEU A 467 -12.16 -8.35 3.89
CA LEU A 467 -11.69 -6.96 3.78
C LEU A 467 -10.98 -6.76 2.44
N GLY A 468 -11.28 -5.67 1.74
CA GLY A 468 -10.48 -5.16 0.62
C GLY A 468 -9.87 -3.81 0.98
N GLY A 469 -8.81 -3.80 1.80
CA GLY A 469 -8.25 -2.58 2.37
C GLY A 469 -7.15 -2.82 3.39
N TYR A 470 -6.73 -1.73 4.03
CA TYR A 470 -5.69 -1.74 5.06
C TYR A 470 -6.26 -1.34 6.42
N ILE A 471 -5.81 -2.00 7.48
CA ILE A 471 -6.20 -1.68 8.86
C ILE A 471 -4.97 -1.30 9.67
N TYR A 472 -4.99 -0.10 10.24
CA TYR A 472 -4.12 0.32 11.34
C TYR A 472 -4.93 0.32 12.64
N ALA A 473 -4.50 -0.41 13.66
CA ALA A 473 -5.17 -0.52 14.95
C ALA A 473 -4.17 -0.46 16.12
N VAL A 474 -3.83 0.77 16.53
CA VAL A 474 -2.91 1.07 17.62
C VAL A 474 -3.53 2.22 18.44
N PRO A 475 -3.62 2.10 19.77
CA PRO A 475 -2.97 1.11 20.63
C PRO A 475 -3.76 -0.18 20.88
N GLY A 476 -5.02 -0.28 20.48
CA GLY A 476 -5.87 -1.40 20.92
C GLY A 476 -5.64 -2.74 20.22
N GLY A 477 -4.96 -2.76 19.07
CA GLY A 477 -4.71 -3.98 18.30
C GLY A 477 -5.92 -4.49 17.51
N MET A 478 -5.78 -5.67 16.91
CA MET A 478 -6.80 -6.31 16.10
C MET A 478 -7.20 -7.67 16.70
N THR A 479 -8.51 -7.87 16.86
CA THR A 479 -9.10 -9.12 17.35
C THR A 479 -10.17 -9.61 16.37
N THR A 480 -10.08 -10.88 15.95
CA THR A 480 -11.18 -11.54 15.21
C THR A 480 -11.63 -12.81 15.92
N ASN A 481 -12.94 -12.93 16.12
CA ASN A 481 -13.56 -14.10 16.73
C ASN A 481 -13.98 -15.17 15.71
N ASN A 482 -13.74 -14.92 14.43
CA ASN A 482 -13.93 -15.86 13.31
C ASN A 482 -12.76 -15.73 12.32
N GLU A 483 -12.84 -16.47 11.21
CA GLU A 483 -11.89 -16.39 10.10
C GLU A 483 -11.81 -14.97 9.53
N ALA A 484 -10.62 -14.61 9.03
CA ALA A 484 -10.36 -13.34 8.38
C ALA A 484 -9.66 -13.58 7.04
N GLU A 485 -10.21 -13.03 5.98
CA GLU A 485 -9.62 -12.99 4.64
C GLU A 485 -9.46 -11.52 4.23
N ILE A 486 -8.22 -11.08 4.12
CA ILE A 486 -7.85 -9.68 3.98
C ILE A 486 -7.06 -9.52 2.69
N TYR A 487 -7.63 -8.80 1.74
CA TYR A 487 -6.94 -8.30 0.56
C TYR A 487 -6.43 -6.92 0.95
N GLY A 488 -5.11 -6.76 1.11
CA GLY A 488 -4.47 -5.60 1.72
C GLY A 488 -3.58 -6.00 2.90
N GLY A 489 -3.50 -5.17 3.95
CA GLY A 489 -2.52 -5.36 5.03
C GLY A 489 -2.99 -4.89 6.40
N ILE A 490 -2.28 -5.37 7.43
CA ILE A 490 -2.61 -5.12 8.84
C ILE A 490 -1.42 -4.48 9.53
N PHE A 491 -1.67 -3.41 10.26
CA PHE A 491 -0.76 -2.80 11.22
C PHE A 491 -1.43 -2.80 12.60
N THR A 492 -0.89 -3.52 13.56
CA THR A 492 -1.54 -3.77 14.86
C THR A 492 -0.60 -3.56 16.03
N GLN A 493 -1.14 -3.20 17.20
CA GLN A 493 -0.36 -3.16 18.44
C GLN A 493 0.20 -4.55 18.77
N SER A 494 -0.68 -5.55 18.79
CA SER A 494 -0.37 -6.96 19.03
C SER A 494 -1.40 -7.81 18.27
N GLY A 495 -1.17 -9.11 18.15
CA GLY A 495 -2.11 -9.98 17.45
C GLY A 495 -2.08 -11.44 17.93
N ASP A 496 -3.27 -12.00 18.07
CA ASP A 496 -3.50 -13.41 18.36
C ASP A 496 -4.39 -14.03 17.27
N VAL A 497 -3.79 -14.80 16.37
CA VAL A 497 -4.52 -15.52 15.30
C VAL A 497 -5.14 -16.78 15.90
N ASN A 498 -6.33 -16.64 16.48
CA ASN A 498 -7.08 -17.75 17.09
C ASN A 498 -7.99 -18.49 16.08
N ASN A 499 -8.28 -17.85 14.97
CA ASN A 499 -9.04 -18.37 13.83
C ASN A 499 -8.19 -18.23 12.56
N PRO A 500 -8.46 -18.98 11.47
CA PRO A 500 -7.66 -18.89 10.26
C PRO A 500 -7.60 -17.45 9.71
N TRP A 501 -6.39 -16.95 9.47
CA TRP A 501 -6.17 -15.67 8.82
C TRP A 501 -5.48 -15.89 7.48
N ARG A 502 -6.02 -15.25 6.44
CA ARG A 502 -5.41 -15.13 5.11
C ARG A 502 -5.22 -13.66 4.79
N VAL A 503 -3.99 -13.28 4.51
CA VAL A 503 -3.63 -11.91 4.17
C VAL A 503 -2.96 -11.91 2.81
N HIS A 504 -3.59 -11.21 1.87
CA HIS A 504 -3.17 -11.05 0.49
C HIS A 504 -2.67 -9.62 0.31
N PHE A 505 -1.39 -9.39 0.59
CA PHE A 505 -0.80 -8.05 0.59
C PHE A 505 -0.82 -7.42 -0.81
N ASP A 506 -1.54 -6.32 -0.96
CA ASP A 506 -1.57 -5.57 -2.21
C ASP A 506 -0.36 -4.60 -2.27
N ARG A 507 0.56 -4.86 -3.19
CA ARG A 507 1.78 -4.05 -3.29
C ARG A 507 1.52 -2.64 -3.81
N ALA A 508 0.36 -2.39 -4.40
CA ALA A 508 0.02 -1.08 -4.92
C ALA A 508 -0.10 0.00 -3.84
N VAL A 509 -0.29 -0.37 -2.56
CA VAL A 509 -0.27 0.57 -1.42
C VAL A 509 1.06 1.31 -1.27
N THR A 510 2.12 0.84 -1.92
CA THR A 510 3.46 1.44 -1.87
C THR A 510 3.67 2.59 -2.85
N ARG A 511 2.64 2.91 -3.66
CA ARG A 511 2.65 3.97 -4.68
C ARG A 511 1.45 4.91 -4.60
N VAL A 512 0.63 4.84 -3.54
CA VAL A 512 -0.59 5.66 -3.39
C VAL A 512 -0.30 7.12 -3.01
N GLY A 513 0.93 7.40 -2.58
CA GLY A 513 1.48 8.70 -2.24
C GLY A 513 2.02 9.49 -3.44
N ASP A 514 2.28 8.85 -4.59
CA ASP A 514 2.75 9.54 -5.81
C ASP A 514 1.85 10.73 -6.21
N SER A 515 0.56 10.66 -5.84
CA SER A 515 -0.42 11.73 -6.03
C SER A 515 -0.21 12.99 -5.16
N CYS A 516 0.45 12.84 -4.02
CA CYS A 516 0.60 13.85 -2.99
C CYS A 516 1.73 14.84 -3.25
N ASP A 517 2.63 14.57 -4.21
CA ASP A 517 3.82 15.38 -4.49
C ASP A 517 3.62 16.24 -5.76
N PRO A 518 3.39 17.56 -5.63
CA PRO A 518 3.07 18.43 -6.78
C PRO A 518 4.28 18.88 -7.61
N GLU A 519 5.51 18.47 -7.27
CA GLU A 519 6.74 18.81 -7.99
C GLU A 519 7.45 17.52 -8.47
N PRO A 520 7.41 17.18 -9.77
CA PRO A 520 8.31 16.15 -10.30
C PRO A 520 9.73 16.72 -10.30
N ASP A 521 10.64 16.12 -9.54
CA ASP A 521 12.05 16.53 -9.46
C ASP A 521 12.71 16.47 -10.86
N PRO A 522 13.06 17.61 -11.50
CA PRO A 522 13.69 17.61 -12.81
C PRO A 522 15.22 17.42 -12.75
N ASP A 523 15.84 17.30 -11.57
CA ASP A 523 17.30 17.19 -11.39
C ASP A 523 17.64 16.07 -10.38
N PRO A 524 18.49 15.07 -10.69
CA PRO A 524 18.84 14.01 -9.75
C PRO A 524 19.78 14.46 -8.60
N ASP A 525 19.53 15.59 -7.92
CA ASP A 525 20.05 15.91 -6.57
C ASP A 525 19.35 17.14 -5.90
N PRO A 526 19.39 17.26 -4.55
CA PRO A 526 18.27 17.37 -3.61
C PRO A 526 17.80 18.80 -3.30
N ASP A 527 16.50 19.07 -3.34
CA ASP A 527 15.93 20.19 -2.58
C ASP A 527 15.79 19.81 -1.08
N PRO A 528 15.96 20.74 -0.12
CA PRO A 528 16.15 20.48 1.30
C PRO A 528 14.85 20.38 2.12
N GLU A 529 13.73 19.96 1.52
CA GLU A 529 12.45 19.82 2.25
C GLU A 529 12.01 18.37 2.50
N LEU A 530 12.70 17.37 1.97
CA LEU A 530 12.59 15.97 2.44
C LEU A 530 13.29 15.81 3.79
N GLN A 531 12.54 15.69 4.89
CA GLN A 531 13.10 15.37 6.23
C GLN A 531 13.46 13.88 6.40
N CYS A 532 13.89 13.21 5.33
CA CYS A 532 14.42 11.85 5.40
C CYS A 532 15.79 11.78 4.70
N GLY A 533 16.66 10.91 5.19
CA GLY A 533 18.01 10.70 4.72
C GLY A 533 18.07 9.77 3.53
N ARG A 534 19.01 10.06 2.63
CA ARG A 534 19.36 9.28 1.44
C ARG A 534 20.54 8.35 1.73
N GLU A 535 20.96 7.53 0.77
CA GLU A 535 22.08 6.59 0.97
C GLU A 535 23.31 7.24 1.63
N GLY A 536 23.77 6.66 2.73
CA GLY A 536 24.92 7.14 3.49
C GLY A 536 24.61 8.26 4.50
N ASP A 537 23.42 8.85 4.49
CA ASP A 537 23.03 9.87 5.46
C ASP A 537 22.93 9.29 6.86
N SER A 538 23.37 10.06 7.86
CA SER A 538 23.21 9.67 9.25
C SER A 538 21.73 9.65 9.62
N CYS A 539 21.26 8.56 10.19
CA CYS A 539 19.86 8.39 10.54
C CYS A 539 19.68 7.87 11.96
N GLN A 540 18.49 8.08 12.49
CA GLN A 540 17.96 7.36 13.64
C GLN A 540 16.55 6.89 13.27
N ASN A 541 16.23 5.63 13.51
CA ASN A 541 14.91 5.04 13.24
C ASN A 541 14.49 5.18 11.76
N SER A 542 13.29 5.68 11.45
CA SER A 542 12.74 5.78 10.09
C SER A 542 13.14 7.05 9.33
N ALA A 543 14.22 7.72 9.74
CA ALA A 543 14.70 8.95 9.11
C ALA A 543 15.33 8.73 7.73
N CYS A 544 14.91 7.73 6.95
CA CYS A 544 15.46 7.40 5.64
C CYS A 544 14.35 7.39 4.60
N CYS A 545 14.62 8.01 3.45
CA CYS A 545 13.68 8.03 2.34
C CYS A 545 13.53 6.62 1.77
N ASN A 546 12.42 6.34 1.12
CA ASN A 546 12.26 5.09 0.40
C ASN A 546 13.32 5.00 -0.73
N PRO A 547 14.00 3.87 -1.00
CA PRO A 547 13.93 2.53 -0.36
C PRO A 547 15.02 2.28 0.71
N TYR A 548 15.50 3.32 1.37
CA TYR A 548 16.56 3.23 2.37
C TYR A 548 16.00 2.87 3.76
N LEU A 549 16.67 1.95 4.44
CA LEU A 549 16.43 1.67 5.87
C LEU A 549 17.57 2.23 6.70
N CYS A 550 17.26 2.73 7.90
CA CYS A 550 18.29 3.17 8.82
C CYS A 550 18.99 1.96 9.45
N ILE A 551 20.19 1.69 8.95
CA ILE A 551 20.99 0.53 9.34
C ILE A 551 22.32 1.07 9.89
N GLU A 552 22.59 0.69 11.14
CA GLU A 552 23.80 1.11 11.87
C GLU A 552 23.98 2.64 11.95
N GLY A 553 22.87 3.40 11.94
CA GLY A 553 22.88 4.85 12.00
C GLY A 553 23.16 5.53 10.67
N THR A 554 23.06 4.79 9.56
CA THR A 554 23.15 5.30 8.20
C THR A 554 21.99 4.79 7.35
N CYS A 555 21.42 5.63 6.50
CA CYS A 555 20.43 5.21 5.51
C CYS A 555 21.14 4.34 4.47
N GLN A 556 20.80 3.06 4.40
CA GLN A 556 21.42 2.13 3.48
C GLN A 556 20.39 1.64 2.48
N LEU A 557 20.80 1.59 1.22
CA LEU A 557 19.97 1.11 0.12
C LEU A 557 19.71 -0.38 0.35
N LEU A 558 18.44 -0.77 0.29
CA LEU A 558 18.10 -2.18 0.17
C LEU A 558 18.57 -2.66 -1.21
N ASP A 559 19.38 -3.72 -1.26
CA ASP A 559 19.99 -4.19 -2.50
C ASP A 559 19.02 -5.13 -3.23
N CYS A 560 18.74 -4.87 -4.50
CA CYS A 560 17.96 -5.77 -5.33
C CYS A 560 18.79 -7.01 -5.61
N VAL A 561 18.27 -8.18 -5.21
CA VAL A 561 18.81 -9.46 -5.63
C VAL A 561 17.78 -10.17 -6.49
N PRO A 562 17.90 -10.08 -7.83
CA PRO A 562 17.46 -11.13 -8.70
C PRO A 562 18.68 -12.00 -9.05
N ALA A 563 18.38 -13.09 -9.74
CA ALA A 563 19.32 -13.65 -10.68
C ALA A 563 19.87 -12.64 -11.76
N PHE A 564 19.72 -11.31 -11.63
CA PHE A 564 19.97 -10.31 -12.68
C PHE A 564 20.34 -8.84 -12.28
N GLY A 565 20.96 -8.54 -11.12
CA GLY A 565 21.61 -7.21 -10.89
C GLY A 565 20.94 -6.26 -9.87
N ALA A 566 21.51 -5.05 -9.70
CA ALA A 566 21.14 -4.04 -8.68
C ALA A 566 19.80 -3.32 -8.99
N CYS A 567 19.26 -2.56 -8.03
CA CYS A 567 18.04 -1.77 -8.22
C CYS A 567 18.34 -0.56 -9.10
N ASP A 568 17.47 -0.28 -10.06
CA ASP A 568 17.53 0.90 -10.92
C ASP A 568 16.53 2.00 -10.47
N THR A 569 15.46 1.67 -9.71
CA THR A 569 14.45 2.66 -9.20
C THR A 569 13.91 2.37 -7.78
N SER A 570 13.23 3.35 -7.17
CA SER A 570 12.61 3.29 -5.83
C SER A 570 11.54 2.20 -5.68
N ASP A 571 10.72 2.00 -6.72
CA ASP A 571 9.58 1.07 -6.73
C ASP A 571 9.96 -0.41 -6.56
N GLU A 572 11.24 -0.72 -6.83
CA GLU A 572 11.77 -2.07 -6.89
C GLU A 572 11.98 -2.72 -5.52
N CYS A 573 12.05 -1.91 -4.46
CA CYS A 573 12.25 -2.38 -3.09
C CYS A 573 11.05 -2.29 -2.16
N CYS A 574 10.13 -1.37 -2.41
CA CYS A 574 8.91 -1.22 -1.60
C CYS A 574 7.95 -2.38 -1.86
N SER A 575 7.92 -2.84 -3.11
CA SER A 575 7.04 -3.90 -3.61
C SER A 575 7.58 -5.32 -3.40
N GLY A 576 8.82 -5.49 -2.91
CA GLY A 576 9.48 -6.80 -2.89
C GLY A 576 9.73 -7.39 -4.29
N THR A 577 9.66 -6.59 -5.37
CA THR A 577 9.95 -7.00 -6.74
C THR A 577 10.83 -6.02 -7.51
N CYS A 578 11.96 -6.49 -8.05
CA CYS A 578 12.82 -5.75 -8.98
C CYS A 578 12.34 -5.91 -10.45
N SER A 579 12.62 -4.93 -11.33
CA SER A 579 12.12 -4.78 -12.72
C SER A 579 11.68 -6.08 -13.41
N GLY A 580 10.39 -6.15 -13.77
CA GLY A 580 9.88 -7.17 -14.67
C GLY A 580 10.12 -8.61 -14.22
N ASN A 581 9.40 -9.04 -13.18
CA ASN A 581 9.30 -10.42 -12.67
C ASN A 581 10.53 -10.97 -11.90
N ASN A 582 10.35 -11.10 -10.58
CA ASN A 582 11.03 -12.05 -9.66
C ASN A 582 12.37 -11.65 -8.96
N GLY A 583 12.79 -10.38 -8.95
CA GLY A 583 13.87 -9.92 -8.04
C GLY A 583 13.37 -9.56 -6.65
N ILE A 584 14.20 -9.57 -5.60
CA ILE A 584 13.77 -9.23 -4.21
C ILE A 584 14.84 -8.42 -3.50
N CYS A 585 14.43 -7.42 -2.72
CA CYS A 585 15.33 -6.59 -1.93
C CYS A 585 15.82 -7.27 -0.64
N VAL A 586 17.14 -7.29 -0.47
CA VAL A 586 17.84 -7.88 0.68
C VAL A 586 18.85 -6.90 1.25
N LEU A 587 19.23 -7.11 2.51
CA LEU A 587 20.44 -6.50 3.07
C LEU A 587 21.67 -7.17 2.42
N GLN A 588 22.70 -6.39 2.03
CA GLN A 588 24.03 -6.97 1.80
C GLN A 588 24.67 -7.48 3.11
#